data_AF-A0A952I6W1-F1
#
_entry.id   AF-A0A952I6W1-F1
#
_cell.length_a   1.000
_cell.length_b   1.000
_cell.length_c   1.000
_cell.angle_alpha   90.00
_cell.angle_beta   90.00
_cell.angle_gamma   90.00
#
_symmetry.space_group_name_H-M   'P 1'
#
loop_
_entity.id
_entity.type
_entity.pdbx_description
1 polymer ?
#
loop_
_entity_poly.entity_id
_entity_poly.type
_entity_poly.pdbx_seq_one_letter_code
_entity_poly.pdbx_strand_id
1 'polypeptide(L)' 'MAEVTVSELAKSVGATVDRILVQMKQAGLNHEAADDKVSDKEKQTLLTFLKASHGDKVATPKKITLK' A
#
# COMPACT_ATOMS: atom_id res chain seq x y z
N MET A 1 5.01 1.71 19.46
CA MET A 1 4.13 2.76 20.03
C MET A 1 3.98 3.91 19.02
N ALA A 2 3.85 3.63 17.72
CA ALA A 2 3.60 4.66 16.71
C ALA A 2 2.30 4.32 15.96
N GLU A 3 1.16 4.56 16.60
CA GLU A 3 -0.13 4.57 15.91
C GLU A 3 -0.13 5.80 14.98
N VAL A 4 -0.34 5.62 13.68
CA VAL A 4 -0.60 6.75 12.75
C VAL A 4 -1.91 6.51 12.06
N THR A 5 -2.61 7.56 11.67
CA THR A 5 -3.89 7.41 10.97
C THR A 5 -3.70 6.97 9.52
N VAL A 6 -4.73 6.38 8.91
CA VAL A 6 -4.75 6.07 7.47
C VAL A 6 -4.45 7.33 6.64
N SER A 7 -4.97 8.48 7.06
CA SER A 7 -4.68 9.78 6.45
C SER A 7 -3.20 10.16 6.44
N GLU A 8 -2.52 9.99 7.57
CA GLU A 8 -1.08 10.26 7.70
C GLU A 8 -0.24 9.26 6.91
N LEU A 9 -0.62 7.98 6.96
CA LEU A 9 0.01 6.94 6.17
C LEU A 9 -0.07 7.27 4.68
N ALA A 10 -1.27 7.60 4.18
CA ALA A 10 -1.51 7.96 2.78
C ALA A 10 -0.63 9.15 2.35
N LYS A 11 -0.55 10.21 3.17
CA LYS A 11 0.35 11.35 2.92
C LYS A 11 1.81 10.93 2.87
N SER A 12 2.24 10.04 3.78
CA SER A 12 3.63 9.57 3.84
C SER A 12 4.02 8.71 2.63
N VAL A 13 3.12 7.86 2.12
CA VAL A 13 3.38 7.03 0.92
C VAL A 13 3.07 7.76 -0.40
N GLY A 14 2.61 9.01 -0.34
CA GLY A 14 2.22 9.79 -1.53
C GLY A 14 1.00 9.22 -2.27
N ALA A 15 0.09 8.58 -1.53
CA ALA A 15 -1.14 7.99 -2.07
C ALA A 15 -2.37 8.71 -1.51
N THR A 16 -3.52 8.53 -2.16
CA THR A 16 -4.80 9.00 -1.64
C THR A 16 -5.33 8.04 -0.57
N VAL A 17 -6.08 8.58 0.39
CA VAL A 17 -6.71 7.81 1.48
C VAL A 17 -7.57 6.67 0.92
N ASP A 18 -8.40 6.98 -0.07
CA ASP A 18 -9.25 6.01 -0.77
C ASP A 18 -8.44 4.83 -1.33
N ARG A 19 -7.31 5.13 -2.01
CA ARG A 19 -6.43 4.10 -2.54
C ARG A 19 -5.82 3.24 -1.43
N ILE A 20 -5.39 3.86 -0.33
CA ILE A 20 -4.86 3.11 0.82
C ILE A 20 -5.93 2.23 1.44
N LEU A 21 -7.16 2.71 1.63
CA LEU A 21 -8.27 1.92 2.17
C LEU A 21 -8.55 0.68 1.31
N VAL A 22 -8.57 0.82 -0.02
CA VAL A 22 -8.73 -0.30 -0.94
C VAL A 22 -7.58 -1.31 -0.78
N GLN A 23 -6.34 -0.84 -0.70
CA GLN A 23 -5.17 -1.71 -0.53
C GLN A 23 -5.14 -2.39 0.85
N MET A 24 -5.58 -1.70 1.90
CA MET A 24 -5.74 -2.25 3.23
C MET A 24 -6.78 -3.36 3.25
N LYS A 25 -7.95 -3.15 2.63
CA LYS A 25 -8.97 -4.19 2.47
C LYS A 25 -8.44 -5.40 1.70
N GLN A 26 -7.66 -5.19 0.64
CA GLN A 26 -7.01 -6.28 -0.11
C GLN A 26 -5.96 -7.03 0.70
N ALA A 27 -5.27 -6.34 1.63
CA ALA A 27 -4.32 -6.92 2.56
C ALA A 27 -4.99 -7.62 3.77
N GLY A 28 -6.32 -7.67 3.82
CA GLY A 28 -7.08 -8.25 4.95
C GLY A 28 -7.14 -7.35 6.18
N LEU A 29 -6.90 -6.05 6.02
CA LEU A 29 -7.03 -5.03 7.06
C LEU A 29 -8.41 -4.37 6.94
N ASN A 30 -9.23 -4.51 7.97
CA ASN A 30 -10.59 -3.95 8.03
C ASN A 30 -10.58 -2.48 8.48
N HIS A 31 -9.87 -1.62 7.75
CA HIS A 31 -9.97 -0.18 7.92
C HIS A 31 -10.97 0.40 6.92
N GLU A 32 -11.81 1.32 7.39
CA GLU A 32 -12.90 1.90 6.59
C GLU A 32 -12.85 3.43 6.59
N ALA A 33 -12.16 4.04 7.55
CA ALA A 33 -12.09 5.48 7.72
C ALA A 33 -10.67 6.04 7.59
N ALA A 34 -10.60 7.30 7.17
CA ALA A 34 -9.37 8.08 7.11
C ALA A 34 -8.74 8.32 8.50
N ASP A 35 -9.58 8.30 9.53
CA ASP A 35 -9.24 8.49 10.93
C ASP A 35 -8.90 7.19 11.65
N ASP A 36 -9.05 6.04 10.98
CA ASP A 36 -8.68 4.76 11.56
C ASP A 36 -7.19 4.75 11.88
N LYS A 37 -6.88 4.29 13.09
CA LYS A 37 -5.51 4.14 13.56
C LYS A 37 -4.90 2.89 12.94
N VAL A 38 -3.70 3.06 12.40
CA VAL A 38 -2.88 2.01 11.83
C VAL A 38 -1.68 1.77 12.75
N SER A 39 -1.66 0.58 13.34
CA SER A 39 -0.56 0.10 14.16
C SER A 39 0.66 -0.27 13.31
N ASP A 40 1.83 -0.33 13.94
CA ASP A 40 3.09 -0.71 13.29
C ASP A 40 2.98 -2.07 12.57
N LYS A 41 2.21 -3.01 13.12
CA LYS A 41 1.96 -4.33 12.52
C LYS A 41 1.16 -4.23 11.22
N GLU A 42 0.11 -3.41 11.21
CA GLU A 42 -0.78 -3.22 10.06
C GLU A 42 -0.07 -2.46 8.93
N LYS A 43 0.79 -1.49 9.28
CA LYS A 43 1.70 -0.85 8.32
C LYS A 43 2.61 -1.87 7.65
N GLN A 44 3.23 -2.77 8.42
CA GLN A 44 4.12 -3.79 7.86
C GLN A 44 3.37 -4.72 6.90
N THR A 45 2.15 -5.14 7.26
CA THR A 45 1.28 -5.93 6.38
C THR A 45 0.99 -5.17 5.08
N LEU A 46 0.55 -3.90 5.18
CA LEU A 46 0.25 -3.07 4.02
C LEU A 46 1.50 -2.84 3.15
N LEU A 47 2.64 -2.51 3.75
CA LEU A 47 3.90 -2.31 3.02
C LEU A 47 4.37 -3.60 2.34
N THR A 48 4.16 -4.77 2.97
CA THR A 48 4.45 -6.07 2.35
C THR A 48 3.54 -6.32 1.17
N PHE A 49 2.24 -6.04 1.29
CA PHE A 49 1.28 -6.14 0.20
C PHE A 49 1.58 -5.17 -0.95
N LEU A 50 1.91 -3.91 -0.64
CA LEU A 50 2.30 -2.90 -1.62
C LEU A 50 3.60 -3.28 -2.32
N LYS A 51 4.59 -3.82 -1.59
CA LYS A 51 5.85 -4.34 -2.17
C LYS A 51 5.59 -5.55 -3.06
N ALA A 52 4.71 -6.47 -2.68
CA ALA A 52 4.33 -7.60 -3.53
C ALA A 52 3.59 -7.13 -4.79
N SER A 53 2.65 -6.19 -4.64
CA SER A 53 1.87 -5.60 -5.74
C SER A 53 2.70 -4.71 -6.67
N HIS A 54 3.77 -4.06 -6.17
CA HIS A 54 4.74 -3.34 -7.00
C HIS A 54 5.85 -4.24 -7.55
N GLY A 55 6.17 -5.35 -6.88
CA GLY A 55 7.20 -6.30 -7.27
C GLY A 55 6.89 -7.01 -8.59
N ASP A 56 5.62 -7.13 -8.95
CA ASP A 56 5.19 -7.70 -10.24
C ASP A 56 5.23 -6.69 -11.40
N LYS A 57 5.43 -5.39 -11.12
CA LYS A 57 5.71 -4.38 -12.16
C LYS A 57 7.20 -4.26 -12.51
N VAL A 58 7.99 -5.29 -12.20
CA VAL A 58 9.29 -5.54 -12.86
C VAL A 58 9.19 -6.78 -13.76
N ALA A 59 8.04 -6.97 -14.42
CA ALA A 59 7.88 -7.96 -15.47
C ALA A 59 7.33 -7.33 -16.76
N THR A 60 8.03 -6.33 -17.30
CA THR A 60 8.30 -6.31 -18.75
C THR A 60 9.63 -5.59 -19.01
N PRO A 61 10.76 -6.29 -19.19
CA PRO A 61 11.73 -5.79 -20.15
C PRO A 61 11.03 -5.86 -21.51
N LYS A 62 10.54 -4.73 -22.02
CA LYS A 62 10.25 -4.60 -23.46
C LYS A 62 11.59 -4.71 -24.21
N LYS A 63 12.16 -5.92 -24.30
CA LYS A 63 13.12 -6.29 -25.35
C LYS A 63 12.30 -6.46 -26.62
N ILE A 64 12.03 -5.35 -27.30
CA ILE A 64 11.68 -5.41 -28.71
C ILE A 64 13.01 -5.64 -29.43
N THR A 65 13.22 -6.88 -29.86
CA THR A 65 14.20 -7.23 -30.89
C THR A 65 13.82 -6.52 -32.19
N LEU A 66 14.79 -5.95 -32.91
CA LEU A 66 14.67 -5.75 -34.35
C LEU A 66 16.03 -6.05 -35.02
N LYS A 67 15.95 -6.86 -36.08
CA LYS A 67 17.05 -7.26 -36.98
C LYS A 67 17.52 -6.09 -37.83
#